data_AF-A0A484CSM1-F1
#
_entry.id   AF-A0A484CSM1-F1
#
_cell.length_a   1.000
_cell.length_b   1.000
_cell.length_c   1.000
_cell.angle_alpha   90.00
_cell.angle_beta   90.00
_cell.angle_gamma   90.00
#
_symmetry.space_group_name_H-M   'P 1'
#
loop_
_entity.id
_entity.type
_entity.pdbx_description
1 polymer ?
#
loop_
_entity_poly.entity_id
_entity_poly.type
_entity_poly.pdbx_seq_one_letter_code
_entity_poly.pdbx_strand_id
1 'polypeptide(L)'
;MSGLMFTLRTSSSWPRNRLFRVSSLLLPPLSNNHLSKMSSDSHWLSPADRDQQVMDLRTKGWVDVEGRDAIFKELHFKTFNQAFGFMSRVALQAEKMNHHPEWFNVYNKVQITLTTHDRGGLSKRDIKMAKFIDKIALSM
;
A
#
# COMPACT_ATOMS: atom_id res chain seq x y z
N MET A 1 35.40 -19.82 12.05
CA MET A 1 35.99 -19.00 10.97
C MET A 1 36.03 -19.85 9.71
N SER A 2 35.21 -19.55 8.71
CA SER A 2 35.39 -20.08 7.36
C SER A 2 34.68 -19.15 6.40
N GLY A 3 35.48 -18.39 5.64
CA GLY A 3 35.02 -17.40 4.68
C GLY A 3 34.63 -18.04 3.36
N LEU A 4 33.53 -17.58 2.78
CA LEU A 4 33.22 -17.84 1.38
C LEU A 4 33.69 -16.68 0.52
N MET A 5 34.54 -17.03 -0.44
CA MET A 5 35.20 -16.17 -1.41
C MET A 5 34.21 -15.51 -2.37
N PHE A 6 34.44 -14.21 -2.62
CA PHE A 6 33.92 -13.50 -3.78
C PHE A 6 34.86 -13.72 -4.96
N THR A 7 34.35 -14.25 -6.08
CA THR A 7 35.06 -14.25 -7.37
C THR A 7 34.48 -13.18 -8.27
N LEU A 8 35.25 -12.11 -8.50
CA LEU A 8 35.02 -11.13 -9.56
C LEU A 8 35.46 -11.72 -10.90
N ARG A 9 34.57 -11.74 -11.90
CA ARG A 9 34.91 -12.12 -13.27
C ARG A 9 34.93 -10.87 -14.14
N THR A 10 36.11 -10.49 -14.58
CA THR A 10 36.37 -9.44 -15.59
C THR A 10 36.55 -10.08 -16.97
N SER A 11 35.88 -9.52 -17.99
CA SER A 11 36.27 -9.63 -19.41
C SER A 11 35.41 -8.63 -20.20
N SER A 12 35.89 -7.46 -20.60
CA SER A 12 36.79 -7.15 -21.73
C SER A 12 36.13 -7.09 -23.11
N SER A 13 36.35 -5.93 -23.74
CA SER A 13 36.52 -5.66 -25.19
C SER A 13 35.30 -5.30 -26.05
N TRP A 14 35.42 -4.09 -26.61
CA TRP A 14 34.63 -3.47 -27.67
C TRP A 14 34.99 -4.03 -29.06
N PRO A 15 34.17 -3.76 -30.07
CA PRO A 15 34.71 -3.17 -31.30
C PRO A 15 33.96 -1.92 -31.78
N ARG A 16 34.74 -0.95 -32.29
CA ARG A 16 34.30 0.22 -33.07
C ARG A 16 34.03 -0.16 -34.53
N ASN A 17 33.15 0.63 -35.15
CA ASN A 17 32.96 0.97 -36.58
C ASN A 17 31.47 0.84 -36.92
N ARG A 18 30.79 1.76 -37.60
CA ARG A 18 31.19 2.51 -38.79
C ARG A 18 30.22 3.70 -38.96
N LEU A 19 30.76 4.85 -39.32
CA LEU A 19 30.02 6.05 -39.71
C LEU A 19 29.20 5.80 -40.98
N PHE A 20 27.92 6.17 -40.95
CA PHE A 20 27.16 6.48 -42.16
C PHE A 20 26.35 7.77 -41.92
N ARG A 21 26.76 8.81 -42.66
CA ARG A 21 26.06 10.08 -42.82
C ARG A 21 25.03 9.87 -43.92
N VAL A 22 23.74 10.04 -43.63
CA VAL A 22 22.71 10.15 -44.67
C VAL A 22 21.81 11.35 -44.36
N SER A 23 21.81 12.23 -45.35
CA SER A 23 20.97 13.37 -45.69
C SER A 23 19.72 13.67 -44.87
N SER A 24 19.66 14.97 -44.50
CA SER A 24 18.47 15.75 -44.14
C SER A 24 17.31 15.50 -45.11
N LEU A 25 16.23 14.90 -44.60
CA LEU A 25 14.90 14.96 -45.17
C LEU A 25 13.98 15.64 -44.16
N LEU A 26 13.38 16.75 -44.57
CA LEU A 26 12.39 17.51 -43.80
C LEU A 26 11.17 16.64 -43.54
N LEU A 27 10.91 16.32 -42.28
CA LEU A 27 9.65 15.75 -41.81
C LEU A 27 8.65 16.90 -41.56
N PRO A 28 7.37 16.75 -41.95
CA PRO A 28 6.33 17.71 -41.61
C PRO A 28 6.06 17.68 -40.09
N PRO A 29 5.53 18.76 -39.48
CA PRO A 29 5.26 18.77 -38.05
C PRO A 29 4.16 17.75 -37.76
N LEU A 30 4.50 16.70 -37.04
CA LEU A 30 3.51 15.84 -36.42
C LEU A 30 2.75 16.69 -35.40
N SER A 31 1.45 16.88 -35.66
CA SER A 31 0.52 17.44 -34.69
C SER A 31 0.62 16.64 -33.40
N ASN A 32 1.19 17.27 -32.37
CA ASN A 32 1.33 16.71 -31.04
C ASN A 32 -0.02 16.78 -30.31
N ASN A 33 -1.00 16.00 -30.78
CA ASN A 33 -2.25 15.74 -30.07
C ASN A 33 -2.29 14.30 -29.55
N HIS A 34 -1.16 13.83 -29.02
CA HIS A 34 -1.09 12.51 -28.39
C HIS A 34 -0.25 12.50 -27.09
N LEU A 35 -0.30 13.57 -26.31
CA LEU A 35 -0.16 13.53 -24.85
C LEU A 35 -1.52 14.01 -24.33
N SER A 36 -2.35 13.23 -23.66
CA SER A 36 -2.06 12.32 -22.56
C SER A 36 -3.20 11.31 -22.43
N LYS A 37 -3.08 10.16 -23.08
CA LYS A 37 -3.74 8.94 -22.60
C LYS A 37 -2.69 8.16 -21.82
N MET A 38 -2.19 8.75 -20.72
CA MET A 38 -1.53 7.95 -19.70
C MET A 38 -2.62 7.07 -19.11
N SER A 39 -2.47 5.77 -19.37
CA SER A 39 -3.22 4.70 -18.75
C SER A 39 -3.51 5.04 -17.29
N SER A 40 -4.79 4.98 -16.90
CA SER A 40 -5.25 5.17 -15.54
C SER A 40 -4.89 3.96 -14.66
N ASP A 41 -3.60 3.62 -14.59
CA ASP A 41 -3.07 2.52 -13.79
C ASP A 41 -2.57 2.97 -12.42
N SER A 42 -3.15 4.03 -11.85
CA SER A 42 -2.86 4.36 -10.46
C SER A 42 -3.94 3.78 -9.54
N HIS A 43 -3.77 2.50 -9.22
CA HIS A 43 -4.26 1.97 -7.95
C HIS A 43 -3.88 2.91 -6.78
N TRP A 44 -2.84 3.72 -6.93
CA TRP A 44 -2.39 4.74 -5.98
C TRP A 44 -3.46 5.82 -5.66
N LEU A 45 -3.48 6.29 -4.41
CA LEU A 45 -4.21 7.50 -4.03
C LEU A 45 -3.37 8.70 -4.46
N SER A 46 -4.00 9.77 -4.97
CA SER A 46 -3.29 11.04 -4.96
C SER A 46 -2.94 11.40 -3.51
N PRO A 47 -1.82 12.11 -3.25
CA PRO A 47 -1.49 12.54 -1.89
C PRO A 47 -2.66 13.26 -1.20
N ALA A 48 -3.38 14.12 -1.92
CA ALA A 48 -4.56 14.81 -1.39
C ALA A 48 -5.70 13.86 -1.00
N ASP A 49 -6.01 12.85 -1.83
CA ASP A 49 -7.07 11.87 -1.51
C ASP A 49 -6.69 10.99 -0.32
N ARG A 50 -5.39 10.73 -0.15
CA ARG A 50 -4.86 10.01 0.99
C ARG A 50 -5.04 10.84 2.26
N ASP A 51 -4.59 12.09 2.26
CA ASP A 51 -4.65 12.97 3.42
C ASP A 51 -6.09 13.16 3.88
N GLN A 52 -7.02 13.43 2.95
CA GLN A 52 -8.43 13.60 3.28
C GLN A 52 -9.05 12.35 3.91
N GLN A 53 -8.69 11.16 3.42
CA GLN A 53 -9.22 9.89 3.96
C GLN A 53 -8.60 9.53 5.30
N VAL A 54 -7.30 9.77 5.49
CA VAL A 54 -6.64 9.56 6.78
C VAL A 54 -7.19 10.53 7.82
N MET A 55 -7.44 11.79 7.45
CA MET A 55 -8.11 12.76 8.34
C MET A 55 -9.50 12.29 8.78
N ASP A 56 -10.32 11.72 7.89
CA ASP A 56 -11.62 11.14 8.26
C ASP A 56 -11.49 9.95 9.22
N LEU A 57 -10.45 9.14 9.09
CA LEU A 57 -10.18 8.06 10.06
C LEU A 57 -9.74 8.61 11.42
N ARG A 58 -8.96 9.69 11.44
CA ARG A 58 -8.54 10.36 12.68
C ARG A 58 -9.72 10.89 13.49
N THR A 59 -10.73 11.48 12.85
CA THR A 59 -11.95 11.92 13.55
C THR A 59 -12.74 10.75 14.15
N LYS A 60 -12.51 9.53 13.67
CA LYS A 60 -13.09 8.28 14.17
C LYS A 60 -12.18 7.55 15.16
N GLY A 61 -11.10 8.17 15.63
CA GLY A 61 -10.23 7.63 16.67
C GLY A 61 -9.13 6.68 16.16
N TRP A 62 -8.87 6.65 14.85
CA TRP A 62 -7.63 6.07 14.34
C TRP A 62 -6.47 7.04 14.56
N VAL A 63 -5.29 6.53 14.86
CA VAL A 63 -4.07 7.33 15.06
C VAL A 63 -2.94 6.80 14.19
N ASP A 64 -1.97 7.65 13.85
CA ASP A 64 -0.78 7.20 13.14
C ASP A 64 0.14 6.41 14.08
N VAL A 65 0.86 5.43 13.54
CA VAL A 65 1.89 4.70 14.28
C VAL A 65 3.21 5.45 14.17
N GLU A 66 3.85 5.76 15.29
CA GLU A 66 5.15 6.43 15.28
C GLU A 66 6.21 5.58 14.56
N GLY A 67 6.97 6.20 13.66
CA GLY A 67 8.04 5.54 12.92
C GLY A 67 7.59 4.53 11.86
N ARG A 68 6.29 4.43 11.57
CA ARG A 68 5.75 3.48 10.59
C ARG A 68 4.58 4.06 9.83
N ASP A 69 4.56 3.88 8.51
CA ASP A 69 3.42 4.31 7.69
C ASP A 69 2.23 3.34 7.86
N ALA A 70 1.50 3.52 8.96
CA ALA A 70 0.42 2.68 9.42
C ALA A 70 -0.55 3.47 10.29
N ILE A 71 -1.78 2.97 10.40
CA ILE A 71 -2.79 3.49 11.32
C ILE A 71 -3.13 2.44 12.38
N PHE A 72 -3.46 2.92 13.57
CA PHE A 72 -3.78 2.12 14.74
C PHE A 72 -5.11 2.55 15.35
N LYS A 73 -5.84 1.58 15.90
CA LYS A 73 -7.02 1.84 16.75
C LYS A 73 -7.19 0.74 17.79
N GLU A 74 -7.59 1.14 18.99
CA GLU A 74 -8.00 0.23 20.05
C GLU A 74 -9.52 0.26 20.22
N LEU A 75 -10.14 -0.92 20.29
CA LEU A 75 -11.58 -1.10 20.49
C LEU A 75 -11.84 -1.88 21.78
N HIS A 76 -12.87 -1.47 22.51
CA HIS A 76 -13.28 -2.09 23.77
C HIS A 76 -14.72 -2.58 23.65
N PHE A 77 -14.93 -3.87 23.88
CA PHE A 77 -16.24 -4.53 23.84
C PHE A 77 -16.73 -4.84 25.26
N LYS A 78 -17.97 -5.33 25.43
CA LYS A 78 -18.47 -5.70 26.76
C LYS A 78 -17.86 -7.01 27.28
N THR A 79 -17.60 -7.96 26.38
CA THR A 79 -17.13 -9.30 26.72
C THR A 79 -16.16 -9.83 25.66
N PHE A 80 -15.41 -10.88 26.00
CA PHE A 80 -14.59 -11.61 25.03
C PHE A 80 -15.41 -12.19 23.87
N ASN A 81 -16.62 -12.69 24.13
CA ASN A 81 -17.47 -13.25 23.07
C ASN A 81 -17.85 -12.18 22.02
N GLN A 82 -18.17 -10.96 22.45
CA GLN A 82 -18.40 -9.84 21.54
C GLN A 82 -17.14 -9.47 20.75
N ALA A 83 -15.99 -9.36 21.43
CA ALA A 83 -14.72 -9.04 20.78
C ALA A 83 -14.36 -10.08 19.70
N PHE A 84 -14.49 -11.37 20.01
CA PHE A 84 -14.17 -12.44 19.08
C PHE A 84 -15.21 -12.56 17.94
N GLY A 85 -16.48 -12.25 18.21
CA GLY A 85 -17.53 -12.13 17.18
C GLY A 85 -17.24 -10.99 16.19
N PHE A 86 -16.80 -9.83 16.69
CA PHE A 86 -16.28 -8.73 15.88
C PHE A 86 -15.08 -9.17 15.04
N MET A 87 -14.07 -9.79 15.68
CA MET A 87 -12.85 -10.26 15.01
C MET A 87 -13.18 -11.26 13.88
N SER A 88 -14.09 -12.20 14.12
CA SER A 88 -14.52 -13.18 13.12
C SER A 88 -15.11 -12.52 11.88
N ARG A 89 -15.92 -11.46 12.04
CA ARG A 89 -16.47 -10.70 10.91
C ARG A 89 -15.38 -9.96 10.12
N VAL A 90 -14.39 -9.39 10.82
CA VAL A 90 -13.23 -8.74 10.20
C VAL A 90 -12.38 -9.75 9.44
N ALA A 91 -12.15 -10.95 9.99
CA ALA A 91 -11.40 -12.01 9.33
C ALA A 91 -12.04 -12.44 8.00
N LEU A 92 -13.38 -12.60 7.96
CA LEU A 92 -14.09 -12.92 6.71
C LEU A 92 -13.90 -11.84 5.63
N GLN A 93 -13.90 -10.58 6.04
CA GLN A 93 -13.65 -9.48 5.12
C GLN A 93 -12.19 -9.39 4.69
N ALA A 94 -11.24 -9.70 5.59
CA ALA A 94 -9.82 -9.76 5.29
C ALA A 94 -9.52 -10.78 4.19
N GLU A 95 -10.10 -11.98 4.28
CA GLU A 95 -9.99 -13.01 3.24
C GLU A 95 -10.57 -12.54 1.91
N LYS A 96 -11.77 -11.95 1.93
CA LYS A 96 -12.40 -11.40 0.72
C LYS A 96 -11.57 -10.30 0.05
N MET A 97 -10.85 -9.51 0.84
CA MET A 97 -10.00 -8.41 0.36
C MET A 97 -8.58 -8.86 0.01
N ASN A 98 -8.18 -10.06 0.42
CA ASN A 98 -6.79 -10.49 0.50
C ASN A 98 -5.90 -9.40 1.14
N HIS A 99 -6.35 -8.90 2.30
CA HIS A 99 -5.68 -7.84 3.05
C HIS A 99 -5.96 -8.02 4.54
N HIS A 100 -4.94 -8.35 5.30
CA HIS A 100 -5.09 -8.79 6.69
C HIS A 100 -4.64 -7.70 7.67
N PRO A 101 -5.36 -7.51 8.79
CA PRO A 101 -4.90 -6.64 9.86
C PRO A 101 -3.76 -7.29 10.65
N GLU A 102 -2.90 -6.45 11.23
CA GLU A 102 -2.12 -6.84 12.40
C GLU A 102 -2.98 -6.54 13.63
N TRP A 103 -3.13 -7.50 14.56
CA TRP A 103 -3.91 -7.24 15.77
C TRP A 103 -3.40 -7.98 17.00
N PHE A 104 -3.79 -7.45 18.15
CA PHE A 104 -3.58 -8.04 19.46
C PHE A 104 -4.91 -8.00 20.22
N ASN A 105 -5.30 -9.12 20.85
CA ASN A 105 -6.54 -9.21 21.60
C ASN A 105 -6.27 -9.74 23.01
N VAL A 106 -6.82 -9.05 24.01
CA VAL A 106 -6.86 -9.50 25.40
C VAL A 106 -8.28 -9.29 25.92
N TYR A 107 -8.98 -10.38 26.16
CA TYR A 107 -10.37 -10.37 26.62
C TYR A 107 -11.25 -9.48 25.73
N ASN A 108 -11.79 -8.39 26.26
CA ASN A 108 -12.69 -7.48 25.57
C ASN A 108 -11.98 -6.36 24.79
N LYS A 109 -10.65 -6.33 24.75
CA LYS A 109 -9.86 -5.30 24.05
C LYS A 109 -9.27 -5.85 22.76
N VAL A 110 -9.42 -5.13 21.66
CA VAL A 110 -8.82 -5.47 20.35
C VAL A 110 -8.03 -4.26 19.86
N GLN A 111 -6.72 -4.42 19.77
CA GLN A 111 -5.79 -3.46 19.20
C GLN A 111 -5.52 -3.83 17.75
N ILE A 112 -5.68 -2.88 16.83
CA ILE A 112 -5.62 -3.14 15.39
C ILE A 112 -4.66 -2.15 14.76
N THR A 113 -3.69 -2.66 14.01
CA THR A 113 -2.80 -1.89 13.15
C THR A 113 -3.03 -2.28 11.69
N LEU A 114 -3.14 -1.28 10.81
CA LEU A 114 -3.30 -1.48 9.36
C LEU A 114 -2.14 -0.83 8.61
N THR A 115 -1.53 -1.61 7.73
CA THR A 115 -0.55 -1.18 6.72
C THR A 115 -0.56 -2.16 5.56
N THR A 116 -0.06 -1.75 4.40
CA THR A 116 0.07 -2.61 3.23
C THR A 116 1.54 -3.03 3.07
N HIS A 117 1.87 -4.24 3.53
CA HIS A 117 3.25 -4.76 3.57
C HIS A 117 3.95 -4.80 2.21
N ASP A 118 3.26 -5.23 1.15
CA ASP A 118 3.80 -5.33 -0.21
C ASP A 118 4.16 -3.96 -0.82
N ARG A 119 3.69 -2.86 -0.22
CA ARG A 119 3.99 -1.48 -0.62
C ARG A 119 4.72 -0.66 0.44
N GLY A 120 5.07 -1.27 1.57
CA GLY A 120 5.82 -0.61 2.64
C GLY A 120 5.09 0.56 3.32
N GLY A 121 3.76 0.60 3.29
CA GLY A 121 3.01 1.72 3.88
C GLY A 121 1.49 1.66 3.69
N LEU A 122 0.77 2.70 4.09
CA LEU A 122 -0.69 2.78 3.96
C LEU A 122 -1.12 2.82 2.49
N SER A 123 -2.24 2.16 2.19
CA SER A 123 -2.85 2.16 0.87
C SER A 123 -4.38 2.26 0.93
N LYS A 124 -5.02 2.29 -0.25
CA LYS A 124 -6.49 2.19 -0.38
C LYS A 124 -7.07 0.96 0.34
N ARG A 125 -6.31 -0.13 0.46
CA ARG A 125 -6.77 -1.36 1.13
C ARG A 125 -6.92 -1.14 2.64
N ASP A 126 -5.97 -0.45 3.26
CA ASP A 126 -6.02 -0.09 4.68
C ASP A 126 -7.22 0.81 4.98
N ILE A 127 -7.44 1.84 4.15
CA ILE A 127 -8.59 2.74 4.32
C ILE A 127 -9.92 1.99 4.21
N LYS A 128 -10.05 1.08 3.23
CA LYS A 128 -11.24 0.25 3.06
C LYS A 128 -11.46 -0.67 4.26
N MET A 129 -10.39 -1.29 4.76
CA MET A 129 -10.44 -2.17 5.92
C MET A 129 -10.82 -1.39 7.19
N ALA A 130 -10.23 -0.22 7.42
CA ALA A 130 -10.56 0.65 8.55
C ALA A 130 -12.04 1.05 8.58
N LYS A 131 -12.58 1.47 7.43
CA LYS A 131 -14.01 1.80 7.28
C LYS A 131 -14.93 0.61 7.53
N PHE A 132 -14.53 -0.59 7.09
CA PHE A 132 -15.27 -1.80 7.38
C PHE A 132 -15.24 -2.14 8.88
N ILE A 133 -14.07 -2.08 9.51
CA ILE A 133 -13.89 -2.27 10.95
C ILE A 133 -14.81 -1.33 11.74
N ASP A 134 -14.81 -0.03 11.42
CA ASP A 134 -15.65 0.96 12.10
C ASP A 134 -17.15 0.61 11.93
N LYS A 135 -17.57 0.19 10.73
CA LYS A 135 -18.95 -0.24 10.48
C LYS A 135 -19.34 -1.44 11.35
N ILE A 136 -18.47 -2.44 11.47
CA ILE A 136 -18.78 -3.64 12.29
C ILE A 136 -18.78 -3.27 13.78
N ALA A 137 -17.82 -2.47 14.22
CA ALA A 137 -17.72 -2.02 15.61
C ALA A 137 -18.97 -1.24 16.06
N LEU A 138 -19.54 -0.40 15.19
CA LEU A 138 -20.79 0.33 15.47
C LEU A 138 -22.05 -0.57 15.55
N SER A 139 -21.96 -1.82 15.08
CA SER A 139 -23.08 -2.77 15.05
C SER A 139 -23.08 -3.77 16.21
N MET A 140 -22.15 -3.64 17.17
CA MET A 140 -21.95 -4.55 18.31
C MET A 140 -22.11 -3.80 19.63
#